data_AF-A0AAW4N3D8-F1
#
_entry.id   AF-A0AAW4N3D8-F1
#
_cell.length_a   1.000
_cell.length_b   1.000
_cell.length_c   1.000
_cell.angle_alpha   90.00
_cell.angle_beta   90.00
_cell.angle_gamma   90.00
#
_symmetry.space_group_name_H-M   'P 1'
#
loop_
_entity.id
_entity.type
_entity.pdbx_description
1 polymer ?
#
loop_
_entity_poly.entity_id
_entity_poly.type
_entity_poly.pdbx_seq_one_letter_code
_entity_poly.pdbx_strand_id
1 'polypeptide(L)'
;IPMEPRRPGCSVVEGKDITPEKVKALADAADACWKAILAHDLDAFAAAYRASFEAQIAMFPGMVNPSINGVIEPETSVQPMIDRYSNMEEVLAWKMPGAGGGGYLALVVKDSLKF
;
A
#
# COMPACT_ATOMS: atom_id res chain seq x y z
N ILE A 1 -10.34 -5.73 2.90
CA ILE A 1 -11.32 -4.71 3.35
C ILE A 1 -11.71 -3.81 2.19
N PRO A 2 -13.01 -3.63 1.89
CA PRO A 2 -13.48 -2.67 0.87
C PRO A 2 -13.22 -1.23 1.29
N MET A 3 -12.83 -0.40 0.33
CA MET A 3 -12.64 1.05 0.45
C MET A 3 -13.62 1.78 -0.46
N GLU A 4 -13.71 3.10 -0.34
CA GLU A 4 -14.37 3.89 -1.37
C GLU A 4 -13.73 3.64 -2.75
N PRO A 5 -14.53 3.58 -3.83
CA PRO A 5 -13.98 3.44 -5.16
C PRO A 5 -13.13 4.66 -5.52
N ARG A 6 -12.08 4.45 -6.32
CA ARG A 6 -11.28 5.55 -6.85
C ARG A 6 -12.18 6.50 -7.63
N ARG A 7 -12.14 7.79 -7.29
CA ARG A 7 -13.01 8.80 -7.90
C ARG A 7 -12.68 9.00 -9.39
N PRO A 8 -13.67 9.34 -10.22
CA PRO A 8 -13.43 9.70 -11.61
C PRO A 8 -12.43 10.87 -11.72
N GLY A 9 -11.52 10.81 -12.69
CA GLY A 9 -10.50 11.84 -12.88
C GLY A 9 -9.31 11.78 -11.91
N CYS A 10 -9.30 10.82 -10.97
CA CYS A 10 -8.14 10.61 -10.11
C CYS A 10 -6.91 10.17 -10.89
N SER A 11 -5.78 10.85 -10.67
CA SER A 11 -4.46 10.37 -11.07
C SER A 11 -3.70 9.83 -9.86
N VAL A 12 -3.19 8.60 -10.01
CA VAL A 12 -2.35 7.95 -8.99
C VAL A 12 -0.85 7.99 -9.36
N VAL A 13 -0.54 8.48 -10.56
CA VAL A 13 0.83 8.53 -11.12
C VAL A 13 1.33 9.96 -11.34
N GLU A 14 0.47 10.95 -11.14
CA GLU A 14 0.88 12.35 -11.12
C GLU A 14 1.73 12.62 -9.88
N GLY A 15 2.77 13.44 -10.02
CA GLY A 15 3.76 13.63 -8.97
C GLY A 15 4.66 12.42 -8.70
N LYS A 16 4.73 11.45 -9.64
CA LYS A 16 5.64 10.30 -9.51
C LYS A 16 7.09 10.75 -9.35
N ASP A 17 7.81 10.07 -8.49
CA ASP A 17 9.23 10.33 -8.21
C ASP A 17 9.98 8.99 -8.25
N ILE A 18 10.34 8.59 -9.47
CA ILE A 18 10.96 7.29 -9.77
C ILE A 18 12.47 7.50 -9.88
N THR A 19 13.21 6.89 -8.97
CA THR A 19 14.68 6.87 -8.98
C THR A 19 15.19 5.43 -8.92
N PRO A 20 16.43 5.16 -9.36
CA PRO A 20 17.03 3.83 -9.24
C PRO A 20 16.99 3.27 -7.82
N GLU A 21 17.18 4.12 -6.81
CA GLU A 21 17.17 3.72 -5.39
C GLU A 21 15.78 3.25 -4.96
N LYS A 22 14.72 3.97 -5.35
CA LYS A 22 13.35 3.60 -5.00
C LYS A 22 12.86 2.37 -5.77
N VAL A 23 13.26 2.24 -7.04
CA VAL A 23 12.99 1.03 -7.84
C VAL A 23 13.69 -0.17 -7.21
N LYS A 24 14.95 0.00 -6.79
CA LYS A 24 15.71 -1.03 -6.08
C LYS A 24 15.02 -1.41 -4.76
N ALA A 25 14.54 -0.45 -3.98
CA ALA A 25 13.80 -0.74 -2.75
C ALA A 25 12.56 -1.61 -3.00
N LEU A 26 11.81 -1.34 -4.08
CA LEU A 26 10.67 -2.17 -4.47
C LEU A 26 11.11 -3.58 -4.90
N ALA A 27 12.18 -3.70 -5.69
CA ALA A 27 12.72 -4.99 -6.13
C ALA A 27 13.23 -5.83 -4.95
N ASP A 28 13.98 -5.22 -4.03
CA ASP A 28 14.50 -5.86 -2.83
C ASP A 28 13.35 -6.34 -1.93
N ALA A 29 12.29 -5.52 -1.76
CA ALA A 29 11.11 -5.90 -1.01
C ALA A 29 10.35 -7.07 -1.66
N ALA A 30 10.28 -7.13 -2.99
CA ALA A 30 9.68 -8.25 -3.71
C ALA A 30 10.47 -9.55 -3.51
N ASP A 31 11.80 -9.49 -3.62
CA ASP A 31 12.69 -10.64 -3.36
C ASP A 31 12.58 -11.13 -1.91
N ALA A 32 12.55 -10.21 -0.94
CA ALA A 32 12.35 -10.53 0.47
C ALA A 32 10.99 -11.18 0.72
N CYS A 33 9.92 -10.64 0.11
CA CYS A 33 8.57 -11.19 0.22
C CYS A 33 8.50 -12.62 -0.32
N TRP A 34 9.12 -12.88 -1.49
CA TRP A 34 9.19 -14.22 -2.05
C TRP A 34 9.93 -15.21 -1.14
N LYS A 35 11.08 -14.81 -0.59
CA LYS A 35 11.85 -15.64 0.34
C LYS A 35 11.06 -15.95 1.62
N ALA A 36 10.36 -14.96 2.18
CA ALA A 36 9.52 -15.14 3.36
C ALA A 36 8.35 -16.10 3.11
N ILE A 37 7.72 -16.00 1.94
CA ILE A 37 6.68 -16.95 1.51
C ILE A 37 7.24 -18.37 1.48
N LEU A 38 8.40 -18.59 0.85
CA LEU A 38 9.00 -19.93 0.77
C LEU A 38 9.42 -20.48 2.14
N ALA A 39 9.81 -19.61 3.07
CA ALA A 39 10.16 -19.97 4.44
C ALA A 39 8.95 -20.18 5.35
N HIS A 40 7.73 -19.87 4.89
CA HIS A 40 6.52 -19.81 5.71
C HIS A 40 6.67 -18.88 6.93
N ASP A 41 7.43 -17.79 6.78
CA ASP A 41 7.69 -16.82 7.85
C ASP A 41 6.70 -15.65 7.74
N LEU A 42 5.70 -15.63 8.64
CA LEU A 42 4.65 -14.62 8.64
C LEU A 42 5.18 -13.22 8.95
N ASP A 43 6.11 -13.09 9.90
CA ASP A 43 6.63 -11.79 10.33
C ASP A 43 7.52 -11.19 9.24
N ALA A 44 8.40 -12.01 8.64
CA ALA A 44 9.20 -11.59 7.51
C ALA A 44 8.34 -11.25 6.29
N PHE A 45 7.26 -12.00 6.05
CA PHE A 45 6.30 -11.72 4.99
C PHE A 45 5.61 -10.38 5.23
N ALA A 46 5.08 -10.13 6.43
CA ALA A 46 4.42 -8.89 6.77
C ALA A 46 5.37 -7.69 6.62
N ALA A 47 6.61 -7.80 7.11
CA ALA A 47 7.62 -6.77 6.96
C ALA A 47 7.93 -6.45 5.49
N ALA A 48 8.17 -7.49 4.67
CA ALA A 48 8.45 -7.30 3.24
C ALA A 48 7.23 -6.79 2.46
N TYR A 49 6.02 -7.23 2.83
CA TYR A 49 4.77 -6.78 2.24
C TYR A 49 4.56 -5.29 2.49
N ARG A 50 4.75 -4.84 3.74
CA ARG A 50 4.69 -3.42 4.11
C ARG A 50 5.79 -2.61 3.41
N ALA A 51 7.04 -3.08 3.41
CA ALA A 51 8.14 -2.41 2.71
C ALA A 51 7.86 -2.26 1.21
N SER A 52 7.21 -3.25 0.58
CA SER A 52 6.83 -3.16 -0.83
C SER A 52 5.79 -2.06 -1.07
N PHE A 53 4.88 -1.83 -0.13
CA PHE A 53 3.88 -0.78 -0.22
C PHE A 53 4.54 0.59 0.00
N GLU A 54 5.38 0.72 1.02
CA GLU A 54 6.17 1.93 1.30
C GLU A 54 7.05 2.34 0.09
N ALA A 55 7.70 1.38 -0.56
CA ALA A 55 8.48 1.63 -1.78
C ALA A 55 7.60 2.08 -2.96
N GLN A 56 6.40 1.50 -3.11
CA GLN A 56 5.45 1.93 -4.15
C GLN A 56 4.96 3.36 -3.91
N ILE A 57 4.55 3.71 -2.68
CA ILE A 57 4.04 5.06 -2.39
C ILE A 57 5.16 6.11 -2.44
N ALA A 58 6.41 5.73 -2.18
CA ALA A 58 7.56 6.61 -2.36
C ALA A 58 7.78 7.00 -3.84
N MET A 59 7.43 6.10 -4.77
CA MET A 59 7.49 6.38 -6.21
C MET A 59 6.20 6.99 -6.76
N PHE A 60 5.05 6.62 -6.17
CA PHE A 60 3.72 7.03 -6.60
C PHE A 60 2.90 7.54 -5.41
N PRO A 61 3.18 8.77 -4.92
CA PRO A 61 2.46 9.33 -3.77
C PRO A 61 0.94 9.42 -4.00
N GLY A 62 0.53 9.58 -5.26
CA GLY A 62 -0.87 9.60 -5.69
C GLY A 62 -1.63 8.29 -5.42
N MET A 63 -0.95 7.18 -5.10
CA MET A 63 -1.63 5.96 -4.64
C MET A 63 -2.36 6.17 -3.31
N VAL A 64 -1.86 7.07 -2.46
CA VAL A 64 -2.44 7.40 -1.15
C VAL A 64 -3.19 8.71 -1.19
N ASN A 65 -2.63 9.72 -1.86
CA ASN A 65 -3.18 11.06 -1.96
C ASN A 65 -3.39 11.41 -3.45
N PRO A 66 -4.38 10.81 -4.13
CA PRO A 66 -4.59 11.04 -5.55
C PRO A 66 -5.01 12.48 -5.83
N SER A 67 -4.53 13.04 -6.95
CA SER A 67 -5.05 14.29 -7.48
C SER A 67 -6.32 14.04 -8.28
N ILE A 68 -7.25 15.00 -8.33
CA ILE A 68 -8.34 15.05 -9.31
C ILE A 68 -8.04 16.20 -10.26
N ASN A 69 -7.89 15.90 -11.55
CA ASN A 69 -7.59 16.89 -12.58
C ASN A 69 -6.38 17.81 -12.23
N GLY A 70 -5.34 17.26 -11.61
CA GLY A 70 -4.13 17.99 -11.21
C GLY A 70 -4.19 18.69 -9.85
N VAL A 71 -5.31 18.61 -9.13
CA VAL A 71 -5.48 19.21 -7.79
C VAL A 71 -5.50 18.12 -6.73
N ILE A 72 -4.67 18.25 -5.70
CA ILE A 72 -4.72 17.36 -4.52
C ILE A 72 -5.84 17.84 -3.62
N GLU A 73 -6.86 16.99 -3.46
CA GLU A 73 -8.05 17.22 -2.65
C GLU A 73 -7.98 16.31 -1.41
N PRO A 74 -7.99 16.85 -0.17
CA PRO A 74 -7.82 16.03 1.05
C PRO A 74 -8.84 14.88 1.17
N GLU A 75 -10.05 15.06 0.65
CA GLU A 75 -11.15 14.09 0.65
C GLU A 75 -10.93 12.89 -0.27
N THR A 76 -9.95 12.95 -1.17
CA THR A 76 -9.58 11.83 -2.06
C THR A 76 -8.53 10.93 -1.42
N SER A 77 -7.93 11.40 -0.32
CA SER A 77 -6.92 10.65 0.41
C SER A 77 -7.50 9.38 1.00
N VAL A 78 -6.80 8.27 0.78
CA VAL A 78 -7.11 6.99 1.43
C VAL A 78 -6.38 6.82 2.76
N GLN A 79 -5.53 7.79 3.15
CA GLN A 79 -4.74 7.73 4.38
C GLN A 79 -5.60 7.49 5.64
N PRO A 80 -6.76 8.14 5.84
CA PRO A 80 -7.58 7.90 7.03
C PRO A 80 -8.04 6.45 7.16
N MET A 81 -8.27 5.76 6.04
CA MET A 81 -8.62 4.36 6.04
C MET A 81 -7.41 3.47 6.34
N ILE A 82 -6.24 3.80 5.78
CA ILE A 82 -4.98 3.14 6.13
C ILE A 82 -4.75 3.25 7.63
N ASP A 83 -4.80 4.46 8.20
CA ASP A 83 -4.57 4.74 9.62
C ASP A 83 -5.53 3.96 10.52
N ARG A 84 -6.80 3.86 10.13
CA ARG A 84 -7.79 3.10 10.90
C ARG A 84 -7.38 1.64 11.09
N TYR A 85 -6.89 0.98 10.04
CA TYR A 85 -6.56 -0.44 10.08
C TYR A 85 -5.12 -0.69 10.51
N SER A 86 -4.17 0.14 10.11
CA SER A 86 -2.75 0.00 10.45
C SER A 86 -2.47 0.15 11.94
N ASN A 87 -3.33 0.86 12.68
CA ASN A 87 -3.20 1.06 14.13
C ASN A 87 -3.85 -0.07 14.96
N MET A 88 -4.44 -1.08 14.33
CA MET A 88 -5.02 -2.24 15.04
C MET A 88 -3.92 -3.25 15.39
N GLU A 89 -3.90 -3.74 16.63
CA GLU A 89 -2.88 -4.69 17.13
C GLU A 89 -2.80 -6.01 16.33
N GLU A 90 -3.92 -6.43 15.75
CA GLU A 90 -4.01 -7.66 14.95
C GLU A 90 -3.47 -7.51 13.53
N VAL A 91 -3.27 -6.26 13.05
CA VAL A 91 -2.80 -5.97 11.69
C VAL A 91 -1.29 -5.83 11.68
N LEU A 92 -0.63 -6.72 10.95
CA LEU A 92 0.83 -6.79 10.81
C LEU A 92 1.33 -5.95 9.63
N ALA A 93 0.56 -5.91 8.54
CA ALA A 93 0.88 -5.13 7.35
C ALA A 93 -0.37 -4.84 6.51
N TRP A 94 -0.27 -3.88 5.60
CA TRP A 94 -1.37 -3.48 4.71
C TRP A 94 -0.82 -3.02 3.36
N LYS A 95 -1.67 -3.13 2.34
CA LYS A 95 -1.39 -2.66 0.99
C LYS A 95 -2.68 -2.51 0.20
N MET A 96 -2.72 -1.55 -0.73
CA MET A 96 -3.76 -1.52 -1.75
C MET A 96 -3.37 -2.45 -2.91
N PRO A 97 -4.10 -3.56 -3.15
CA PRO A 97 -3.91 -4.34 -4.37
C PRO A 97 -4.35 -3.51 -5.58
N GLY A 98 -3.50 -3.46 -6.61
CA GLY A 98 -3.76 -2.70 -7.84
C GLY A 98 -3.13 -1.30 -7.83
N ALA A 99 -3.80 -0.35 -8.47
CA ALA A 99 -3.22 0.95 -8.81
C ALA A 99 -3.23 1.98 -7.66
N GLY A 100 -4.00 1.79 -6.60
CA GLY A 100 -4.18 2.76 -5.50
C GLY A 100 -5.31 3.78 -5.73
N GLY A 101 -5.49 4.68 -4.76
CA GLY A 101 -6.51 5.73 -4.76
C GLY A 101 -7.93 5.26 -4.41
N GLY A 102 -8.10 4.02 -3.93
CA GLY A 102 -9.39 3.44 -3.54
C GLY A 102 -9.48 1.94 -3.83
N GLY A 103 -10.69 1.39 -3.76
CA GLY A 103 -10.97 -0.02 -4.09
C GLY A 103 -10.88 -0.94 -2.87
N TYR A 104 -9.74 -1.60 -2.67
CA TYR A 104 -9.57 -2.53 -1.55
C TYR A 104 -8.28 -2.25 -0.79
N LEU A 105 -8.29 -2.56 0.51
CA LEU A 105 -7.12 -2.66 1.36
C LEU A 105 -6.94 -4.12 1.74
N ALA A 106 -5.84 -4.73 1.32
CA ALA A 106 -5.43 -6.07 1.74
C ALA A 106 -4.62 -5.95 3.03
N LEU A 107 -4.95 -6.77 4.02
CA LEU A 107 -4.32 -6.77 5.34
C LEU A 107 -3.64 -8.12 5.56
N VAL A 108 -2.47 -8.07 6.18
CA VAL A 108 -1.83 -9.23 6.81
C VAL A 108 -2.18 -9.16 8.28
N VAL A 109 -2.78 -10.21 8.82
CA VAL A 109 -3.26 -10.26 10.20
C VAL A 109 -2.78 -11.53 10.89
N LYS A 110 -2.69 -11.53 12.22
CA LYS A 110 -2.28 -12.71 13.01
C LYS A 110 -3.27 -13.87 12.87
N ASP A 111 -4.56 -13.55 12.79
CA ASP A 111 -5.65 -14.54 12.67
C ASP A 111 -6.76 -13.99 11.78
N SER A 112 -6.88 -14.51 10.56
CA SER A 112 -7.89 -14.05 9.60
C SER A 112 -9.32 -14.48 9.95
N LEU A 113 -9.51 -15.46 10.84
CA LEU A 113 -10.86 -15.88 11.26
C LEU A 113 -11.46 -14.95 12.31
N LYS A 114 -10.61 -14.17 12.99
CA LYS A 114 -11.01 -13.19 14.01
C LYS A 114 -11.21 -11.79 13.44
N PHE A 115 -10.89 -11.57 12.17
CA PHE A 115 -10.85 -10.26 11.53
C PHE A 115 -12.05 -10.03 10.59
#